data_AF-A0A9P5U690-F1
#
_entry.id   AF-A0A9P5U690-F1
#
_cell.length_a   1.000
_cell.length_b   1.000
_cell.length_c   1.000
_cell.angle_alpha   90.00
_cell.angle_beta   90.00
_cell.angle_gamma   90.00
#
_symmetry.space_group_name_H-M   'P 1'
#
loop_
_entity.id
_entity.type
_entity.pdbx_description
1 polymer ?
#
loop_
_entity_poly.entity_id
_entity_poly.type
_entity_poly.pdbx_seq_one_letter_code
_entity_poly.pdbx_strand_id
1 'polypeptide(L)'
;MKARLFPASAKDPRTLITFQALDDYTEHHLASKKSSYDYIGALRRLSDGFSTEAIPDPREQFLFACRIWRKLRMDKHSGQVFDLGAEFPHRTPGSIIKYCVACPEDGFNMEPGWERTPDKHLNQEQWTLDGNFHLGQYTKNTDPNDICLVTDNGIGYFPDQVGKLNIMLYTGQSDMISQKSTCNYLKVVNNQNKKKFKNMRYSGVVNLACLHCFIRSSMNLQKGKGFRFTDFAVQHGLSHTCFDRASDFIGASDSLLSYECNCQYCVNLCKRFAKNLTDEFWSPYGSTH
;
A
#
# COMPACT_ATOMS: atom_id res chain seq x y z
N MET A 1 -13.34 12.08 22.51
CA MET A 1 -13.20 13.55 22.47
C MET A 1 -14.59 14.18 22.29
N LYS A 2 -15.23 14.62 23.38
CA LYS A 2 -16.66 15.02 23.37
C LYS A 2 -16.96 16.25 22.50
N ALA A 3 -16.01 17.18 22.39
CA ALA A 3 -16.16 18.42 21.63
C ALA A 3 -16.05 18.26 20.09
N ARG A 4 -15.68 17.07 19.57
CA ARG A 4 -15.46 16.83 18.13
C ARG A 4 -14.47 17.80 17.45
N LEU A 5 -13.47 18.26 18.22
CA LEU A 5 -12.39 19.15 17.77
C LEU A 5 -11.05 18.44 17.88
N PHE A 6 -10.33 18.31 16.77
CA PHE A 6 -9.01 17.71 16.70
C PHE A 6 -7.91 18.77 16.80
N PRO A 7 -6.89 18.61 17.67
CA PRO A 7 -5.81 19.56 17.79
C PRO A 7 -4.82 19.43 16.62
N ALA A 8 -4.40 20.57 16.07
CA ALA A 8 -3.46 20.60 14.97
C ALA A 8 -1.97 20.63 15.40
N SER A 9 -1.71 20.48 16.71
CA SER A 9 -0.40 20.26 17.30
C SER A 9 -0.54 19.46 18.61
N ALA A 10 0.53 18.80 19.05
CA ALA A 10 0.46 17.91 20.21
C ALA A 10 0.65 18.60 21.57
N LYS A 11 1.52 19.62 21.66
CA LYS A 11 1.96 20.22 22.94
C LYS A 11 1.15 21.47 23.34
N ASP A 12 0.98 22.42 22.42
CA ASP A 12 0.26 23.68 22.63
C ASP A 12 -0.67 23.94 21.43
N PRO A 13 -1.89 23.37 21.42
CA PRO A 13 -2.81 23.48 20.29
C PRO A 13 -3.45 24.86 20.22
N ARG A 14 -2.91 25.72 19.36
CA ARG A 14 -3.51 27.03 18.99
C ARG A 14 -4.49 26.95 17.83
N THR A 15 -4.61 25.79 17.21
CA THR A 15 -5.52 25.53 16.09
C THR A 15 -6.27 24.23 16.36
N LEU A 16 -7.59 24.31 16.30
CA LEU A 16 -8.50 23.18 16.43
C LEU A 16 -9.28 23.02 15.12
N ILE A 17 -9.42 21.79 14.65
CA ILE A 17 -10.11 21.46 13.41
C ILE A 17 -11.28 20.55 13.74
N THR A 18 -12.46 20.83 13.21
CA THR A 18 -13.62 19.98 13.46
C THR A 18 -13.42 18.60 12.81
N PHE A 19 -13.95 17.54 13.43
CA PHE A 19 -13.93 16.21 12.81
C PHE A 19 -14.63 16.23 11.45
N GLN A 20 -15.69 17.04 11.31
CA GLN A 20 -16.40 17.21 10.06
C GLN A 20 -15.49 17.75 8.95
N ALA A 21 -14.65 18.75 9.22
CA ALA A 21 -13.73 19.28 8.22
C ALA A 21 -12.65 18.27 7.81
N LEU A 22 -12.18 17.42 8.73
CA LEU A 22 -11.21 16.37 8.43
C LEU A 22 -11.81 15.25 7.57
N ASP A 23 -13.04 14.84 7.89
CA ASP A 23 -13.78 13.83 7.12
C ASP A 23 -14.17 14.39 5.73
N ASP A 24 -14.71 15.61 5.67
CA ASP A 24 -15.09 16.29 4.42
C ASP A 24 -13.89 16.52 3.48
N TYR A 25 -12.75 16.96 4.02
CA TYR A 25 -11.53 17.06 3.24
C TYR A 25 -11.05 15.70 2.71
N THR A 26 -11.22 14.63 3.48
CA THR A 26 -10.84 13.29 3.03
C THR A 26 -11.66 12.89 1.80
N GLU A 27 -12.97 13.11 1.82
CA GLU A 27 -13.84 12.83 0.67
C GLU A 27 -13.52 13.72 -0.53
N HIS A 28 -13.35 15.03 -0.34
CA HIS A 28 -12.96 15.93 -1.43
C HIS A 28 -11.58 15.60 -2.02
N HIS A 29 -10.64 15.18 -1.17
CA HIS A 29 -9.32 14.79 -1.63
C HIS A 29 -9.37 13.51 -2.48
N LEU A 30 -10.18 12.53 -2.07
CA LEU A 30 -10.31 11.25 -2.76
C LEU A 30 -11.16 11.36 -4.04
N ALA A 31 -12.30 12.04 -3.97
CA ALA A 31 -13.26 12.10 -5.07
C ALA A 31 -12.88 13.11 -6.16
N SER A 32 -12.40 14.30 -5.78
CA SER A 32 -12.14 15.39 -6.74
C SER A 32 -10.68 15.83 -6.83
N LYS A 33 -9.76 15.11 -6.17
CA LYS A 33 -8.32 15.44 -6.12
C LYS A 33 -8.07 16.87 -5.59
N LYS A 34 -8.99 17.38 -4.77
CA LYS A 34 -8.89 18.75 -4.24
C LYS A 34 -7.64 18.87 -3.37
N SER A 35 -6.83 19.88 -3.66
CA SER A 35 -5.63 20.16 -2.89
C SER A 35 -6.01 20.74 -1.52
N SER A 36 -5.11 20.62 -0.53
CA SER A 36 -5.30 21.32 0.75
C SER A 36 -5.33 22.84 0.56
N TYR A 37 -4.60 23.36 -0.42
CA TYR A 37 -4.61 24.77 -0.80
C TYR A 37 -6.01 25.22 -1.24
N ASP A 38 -6.65 24.50 -2.15
CA ASP A 38 -7.98 24.86 -2.64
C ASP A 38 -9.08 24.64 -1.60
N TYR A 39 -8.92 23.60 -0.76
CA TYR A 39 -9.86 23.33 0.32
C TYR A 39 -9.83 24.41 1.40
N ILE A 40 -8.65 24.74 1.92
CA ILE A 40 -8.49 25.82 2.91
C ILE A 40 -8.82 27.17 2.28
N GLY A 41 -8.44 27.43 1.03
CA GLY A 41 -8.80 28.66 0.33
C GLY A 41 -10.32 28.83 0.17
N ALA A 42 -11.07 27.74 -0.03
CA ALA A 42 -12.53 27.79 -0.02
C ALA A 42 -13.08 28.11 1.37
N LEU A 43 -12.55 27.50 2.43
CA LEU A 43 -12.95 27.83 3.81
C LEU A 43 -12.66 29.30 4.16
N ARG A 44 -11.49 29.83 3.76
CA ARG A 44 -11.14 31.25 3.98
C ARG A 44 -12.11 32.19 3.26
N ARG A 45 -12.49 31.89 2.01
CA ARG A 45 -13.49 32.66 1.24
C ARG A 45 -14.90 32.57 1.82
N LEU A 46 -15.28 31.44 2.40
CA LEU A 46 -16.55 31.29 3.09
C LEU A 46 -16.60 32.11 4.39
N SER A 47 -15.45 32.25 5.07
CA SER A 47 -15.33 33.11 6.26
C SER A 47 -15.42 34.60 5.89
N ASP A 48 -14.67 35.03 4.88
CA ASP A 48 -14.73 36.38 4.32
C ASP A 48 -14.31 36.37 2.84
N GLY A 49 -15.30 36.54 1.96
CA GLY A 49 -15.09 36.57 0.52
C GLY A 49 -14.56 37.90 -0.01
N PHE A 50 -14.61 38.97 0.79
CA PHE A 50 -14.15 40.31 0.41
C PHE A 50 -12.68 40.52 0.81
N SER A 51 -12.33 40.18 2.06
CA SER A 51 -10.96 40.29 2.58
C SER A 51 -10.35 38.93 2.93
N THR A 52 -10.41 37.98 1.99
CA THR A 52 -9.87 36.62 2.18
C THR A 52 -8.40 36.61 2.61
N GLU A 53 -7.60 37.55 2.10
CA GLU A 53 -6.19 37.67 2.47
C GLU A 53 -5.96 38.02 3.95
N ALA A 54 -6.93 38.68 4.60
CA ALA A 54 -6.87 38.97 6.03
C ALA A 54 -7.18 37.74 6.90
N ILE A 55 -7.80 36.69 6.34
CA ILE A 55 -8.07 35.45 7.05
C ILE A 55 -6.79 34.61 7.13
N PRO A 56 -6.34 34.16 8.31
CA PRO A 56 -5.16 33.31 8.44
C PRO A 56 -5.21 32.04 7.58
N ASP A 57 -4.05 31.55 7.14
CA ASP A 57 -3.90 30.28 6.42
C ASP A 57 -3.35 29.17 7.35
N PRO A 58 -4.21 28.32 7.96
CA PRO A 58 -3.77 27.25 8.86
C PRO A 58 -3.36 25.96 8.12
N ARG A 59 -3.03 26.02 6.83
CA ARG A 59 -2.88 24.85 5.97
C ARG A 59 -1.78 23.89 6.40
N GLU A 60 -0.67 24.36 6.95
CA GLU A 60 0.40 23.48 7.45
C GLU A 60 -0.08 22.65 8.65
N GLN A 61 -0.75 23.33 9.60
CA GLN A 61 -1.37 22.71 10.76
C GLN A 61 -2.48 21.74 10.33
N PHE A 62 -3.27 22.13 9.31
CA PHE A 62 -4.32 21.31 8.73
C PHE A 62 -3.77 20.04 8.07
N LEU A 63 -2.67 20.13 7.32
CA LEU A 63 -2.01 18.97 6.71
C LEU A 63 -1.50 18.00 7.76
N PHE A 64 -0.87 18.51 8.83
CA PHE A 64 -0.45 17.70 9.97
C PHE A 64 -1.65 16.96 10.59
N ALA A 65 -2.71 17.69 10.94
CA ALA A 65 -3.92 17.11 11.53
C ALA A 65 -4.56 16.05 10.61
N CYS A 66 -4.67 16.34 9.31
CA CYS A 66 -5.18 15.39 8.32
C CYS A 66 -4.37 14.09 8.27
N ARG A 67 -3.04 14.18 8.36
CA ARG A 67 -2.16 13.01 8.34
C ARG A 67 -2.41 12.11 9.55
N ILE A 68 -2.45 12.69 10.76
CA ILE A 68 -2.74 11.94 11.99
C ILE A 68 -4.16 11.40 11.97
N TRP A 69 -5.14 12.21 11.54
CA TRP A 69 -6.53 11.79 11.41
C TRP A 69 -6.67 10.56 10.52
N ARG A 70 -6.05 10.56 9.33
CA ARG A 70 -6.07 9.40 8.43
C ARG A 70 -5.48 8.15 9.08
N LYS A 71 -4.36 8.25 9.80
CA LYS A 71 -3.79 7.12 10.54
C LYS A 71 -4.77 6.58 11.61
N LEU A 72 -5.36 7.45 12.42
CA LEU A 72 -6.35 7.05 13.43
C LEU A 72 -7.59 6.39 12.80
N ARG A 73 -8.03 6.89 11.63
CA ARG A 73 -9.12 6.28 10.87
C ARG A 73 -8.75 4.91 10.32
N MET A 74 -7.51 4.73 9.83
CA MET A 74 -7.02 3.41 9.41
C MET A 74 -7.01 2.41 10.57
N ASP A 75 -6.49 2.79 11.74
CA ASP A 75 -6.46 1.92 12.93
C ASP A 75 -7.86 1.56 13.44
N LYS A 76 -8.78 2.52 13.40
CA LYS A 76 -10.18 2.27 13.72
C LYS A 76 -10.83 1.30 12.73
N HIS A 77 -10.56 1.48 11.43
CA HIS A 77 -11.19 0.69 10.37
C HIS A 77 -10.59 -0.70 10.20
N SER A 78 -9.33 -0.91 10.58
CA SER A 78 -8.70 -2.22 10.55
C SER A 78 -9.15 -3.12 11.71
N GLY A 79 -9.80 -2.56 12.73
CA GLY A 79 -10.24 -3.31 13.90
C GLY A 79 -9.15 -3.49 14.96
N GLN A 80 -7.92 -3.01 14.72
CA GLN A 80 -6.79 -3.18 15.65
C GLN A 80 -7.05 -2.53 17.01
N VAL A 81 -7.75 -1.39 17.04
CA VAL A 81 -8.13 -0.71 18.29
C VAL A 81 -9.17 -1.47 19.12
N PHE A 82 -9.82 -2.48 18.52
CA PHE A 82 -10.82 -3.34 19.17
C PHE A 82 -10.29 -4.75 19.42
N ASP A 83 -8.97 -4.94 19.30
CA ASP A 83 -8.30 -6.24 19.47
C ASP A 83 -8.82 -7.34 18.53
N LEU A 84 -9.34 -6.96 17.36
CA LEU A 84 -9.84 -7.91 16.36
C LEU A 84 -8.73 -8.86 15.88
N GLY A 85 -7.47 -8.46 15.98
CA GLY A 85 -6.32 -9.31 15.63
C GLY A 85 -6.25 -10.61 16.44
N ALA A 86 -6.73 -10.62 17.69
CA ALA A 86 -6.74 -11.82 18.53
C ALA A 86 -7.63 -12.94 17.97
N GLU A 87 -8.70 -12.59 17.25
CA GLU A 87 -9.63 -13.54 16.61
C GLU A 87 -9.09 -14.13 15.29
N PHE A 88 -7.99 -13.56 14.76
CA PHE A 88 -7.41 -13.97 13.48
C PHE A 88 -5.89 -14.18 13.62
N PRO A 89 -5.45 -15.25 14.33
CA PRO A 89 -4.04 -15.47 14.66
C PRO A 89 -3.15 -15.68 13.43
N HIS A 90 -3.72 -16.06 12.29
CA HIS A 90 -3.03 -16.20 11.00
C HIS A 90 -2.82 -14.87 10.28
N ARG A 91 -3.42 -13.76 10.72
CA ARG A 91 -3.18 -12.42 10.13
C ARG A 91 -2.00 -11.75 10.84
N THR A 92 -1.26 -10.88 10.13
CA THR A 92 -0.17 -10.13 10.76
C THR A 92 -0.68 -9.29 11.94
N PRO A 93 -0.09 -9.42 13.15
CA PRO A 93 -0.44 -8.59 14.29
C PRO A 93 -0.25 -7.09 13.98
N GLY A 94 -1.22 -6.26 14.38
CA GLY A 94 -1.18 -4.83 14.11
C GLY A 94 -1.45 -4.43 12.66
N SER A 95 -1.79 -5.38 11.77
CA SER A 95 -2.08 -5.09 10.36
C SER A 95 -3.19 -4.06 10.21
N ILE A 96 -2.93 -3.04 9.42
CA ILE A 96 -3.93 -2.02 9.06
C ILE A 96 -4.55 -2.26 7.67
N ILE A 97 -4.19 -3.39 7.05
CA ILE A 97 -4.78 -3.85 5.80
C ILE A 97 -6.24 -4.25 6.05
N LYS A 98 -7.11 -3.88 5.11
CA LYS A 98 -8.47 -4.40 5.06
C LYS A 98 -8.47 -5.72 4.30
N TYR A 99 -8.72 -6.80 5.02
CA TYR A 99 -8.88 -8.14 4.45
C TYR A 99 -10.20 -8.23 3.69
N CYS A 100 -10.20 -8.92 2.56
CA CYS A 100 -11.40 -9.13 1.76
C CYS A 100 -12.21 -10.28 2.35
N VAL A 101 -13.40 -9.99 2.88
CA VAL A 101 -14.29 -11.00 3.49
C VAL A 101 -14.85 -12.02 2.50
N ALA A 102 -14.77 -11.72 1.20
CA ALA A 102 -15.23 -12.59 0.12
C ALA A 102 -14.11 -13.45 -0.48
N CYS A 103 -12.85 -13.15 -0.17
CA CYS A 103 -11.75 -14.03 -0.55
C CYS A 103 -11.72 -15.26 0.36
N PRO A 104 -11.35 -16.44 -0.15
CA PRO A 104 -11.18 -17.63 0.68
C PRO A 104 -10.13 -17.36 1.76
N GLU A 105 -10.50 -17.62 3.01
CA GLU A 105 -9.68 -17.44 4.18
C GLU A 105 -9.89 -18.62 5.14
N ASP A 106 -8.84 -19.43 5.23
CA ASP A 106 -8.82 -20.61 6.08
C ASP A 106 -9.02 -20.25 7.55
N GLY A 107 -9.80 -21.06 8.26
CA GLY A 107 -10.24 -20.77 9.63
C GLY A 107 -11.28 -19.65 9.77
N PHE A 108 -11.71 -18.99 8.68
CA PHE A 108 -12.73 -17.95 8.72
C PHE A 108 -13.98 -18.27 7.91
N ASN A 109 -13.85 -18.43 6.58
CA ASN A 109 -15.00 -18.57 5.67
C ASN A 109 -14.88 -19.78 4.73
N MET A 110 -13.94 -20.69 5.01
CA MET A 110 -13.74 -21.93 4.26
C MET A 110 -14.25 -23.13 5.06
N GLU A 111 -14.79 -24.13 4.37
CA GLU A 111 -15.29 -25.37 4.97
C GLU A 111 -14.15 -26.22 5.56
N PRO A 112 -14.35 -26.92 6.69
CA PRO A 112 -13.36 -27.86 7.21
C PRO A 112 -12.96 -28.93 6.17
N GLY A 113 -11.66 -29.11 5.94
CA GLY A 113 -11.15 -30.08 4.97
C GLY A 113 -11.21 -29.62 3.50
N TRP A 114 -11.39 -28.32 3.27
CA TRP A 114 -11.38 -27.69 1.94
C TRP A 114 -10.12 -28.01 1.12
N GLU A 115 -9.01 -28.38 1.76
CA GLU A 115 -7.76 -28.76 1.08
C GLU A 115 -7.93 -30.01 0.22
N ARG A 116 -8.95 -30.83 0.54
CA ARG A 116 -9.30 -32.05 -0.20
C ARG A 116 -10.30 -31.80 -1.32
N THR A 117 -10.77 -30.57 -1.50
CA THR A 117 -11.71 -30.21 -2.57
C THR A 117 -11.06 -30.55 -3.92
N PRO A 118 -11.67 -31.45 -4.73
CA PRO A 118 -11.11 -31.85 -6.03
C PRO A 118 -10.95 -30.65 -6.96
N ASP A 119 -11.96 -29.78 -6.96
CA ASP A 119 -12.03 -28.58 -7.78
C ASP A 119 -11.39 -27.39 -7.06
N LYS A 120 -10.06 -27.27 -7.20
CA LYS A 120 -9.26 -26.21 -6.54
C LYS A 120 -9.80 -24.79 -6.78
N HIS A 121 -10.40 -24.54 -7.93
CA HIS A 121 -10.94 -23.23 -8.31
C HIS A 121 -12.09 -22.75 -7.39
N LEU A 122 -12.77 -23.64 -6.67
CA LEU A 122 -13.83 -23.29 -5.72
C LEU A 122 -13.28 -22.55 -4.50
N ASN A 123 -12.04 -22.86 -4.12
CA ASN A 123 -11.37 -22.34 -2.95
C ASN A 123 -10.18 -21.44 -3.32
N GLN A 124 -10.07 -21.02 -4.58
CA GLN A 124 -8.90 -20.31 -5.09
C GLN A 124 -8.99 -18.80 -4.83
N GLU A 125 -7.94 -18.23 -4.26
CA GLU A 125 -7.78 -16.78 -4.18
C GLU A 125 -7.27 -16.24 -5.53
N GLN A 126 -7.91 -15.19 -6.04
CA GLN A 126 -7.56 -14.61 -7.34
C GLN A 126 -7.01 -13.20 -7.18
N TRP A 127 -5.76 -13.00 -7.59
CA TRP A 127 -5.04 -11.75 -7.50
C TRP A 127 -4.77 -11.13 -8.87
N THR A 128 -4.75 -9.81 -8.90
CA THR A 128 -4.41 -8.99 -10.05
C THR A 128 -3.27 -8.06 -9.68
N LEU A 129 -2.26 -8.02 -10.54
CA LEU A 129 -1.19 -7.05 -10.50
C LEU A 129 -1.42 -5.97 -11.54
N ASP A 130 -1.34 -4.71 -11.12
CA ASP A 130 -1.34 -3.59 -12.06
C ASP A 130 -0.48 -2.41 -11.58
N GLY A 131 0.18 -1.76 -12.55
CA GLY A 131 1.03 -0.60 -12.32
C GLY A 131 0.32 0.70 -12.70
N ASN A 132 0.04 1.53 -11.69
CA ASN A 132 -0.52 2.86 -11.84
C ASN A 132 0.59 3.93 -11.95
N PHE A 133 0.73 4.52 -13.13
CA PHE A 133 1.69 5.60 -13.43
C PHE A 133 1.11 7.02 -13.34
N HIS A 134 -0.14 7.15 -12.91
CA HIS A 134 -0.71 8.46 -12.55
C HIS A 134 -0.32 8.88 -11.12
N LEU A 135 0.02 7.91 -10.26
CA LEU A 135 0.54 8.13 -8.90
C LEU A 135 2.07 8.23 -8.89
N GLY A 136 2.59 9.23 -9.60
CA GLY A 136 4.01 9.50 -9.67
C GLY A 136 4.49 10.52 -8.63
N GLN A 137 5.72 10.38 -8.16
CA GLN A 137 6.35 11.35 -7.26
C GLN A 137 7.58 11.97 -7.92
N TYR A 138 7.57 13.30 -8.09
CA TYR A 138 8.74 14.06 -8.52
C TYR A 138 9.80 14.14 -7.42
N THR A 139 11.08 14.16 -7.82
CA THR A 139 12.18 14.51 -6.93
C THR A 139 12.01 15.97 -6.52
N LYS A 140 11.88 16.21 -5.21
CA LYS A 140 11.74 17.54 -4.61
C LYS A 140 12.64 17.61 -3.38
N ASN A 141 12.89 18.81 -2.88
CA ASN A 141 13.47 18.98 -1.54
C ASN A 141 12.46 18.46 -0.51
N THR A 142 12.66 17.23 -0.04
CA THR A 142 11.82 16.58 0.96
C THR A 142 12.44 16.75 2.34
N ASP A 143 11.61 17.03 3.34
CA ASP A 143 12.03 17.03 4.74
C ASP A 143 12.44 15.60 5.15
N PRO A 144 13.68 15.37 5.64
CA PRO A 144 14.10 14.07 6.14
C PRO A 144 13.22 13.52 7.28
N ASN A 145 12.52 14.38 8.01
CA ASN A 145 11.61 14.00 9.09
C ASN A 145 10.18 13.67 8.59
N ASP A 146 9.91 13.84 7.29
CA ASP A 146 8.63 13.44 6.68
C ASP A 146 8.60 11.92 6.46
N ILE A 147 8.39 11.19 7.55
CA ILE A 147 8.38 9.72 7.57
C ILE A 147 6.97 9.15 7.52
N CYS A 148 6.80 8.00 6.86
CA CYS A 148 5.50 7.32 6.85
C CYS A 148 5.09 6.89 8.27
N LEU A 149 3.80 7.04 8.61
CA LEU A 149 3.27 6.66 9.94
C LEU A 149 2.84 5.20 10.04
N VAL A 150 3.08 4.40 9.00
CA VAL A 150 2.40 3.13 8.73
C VAL A 150 3.37 2.02 8.32
N THR A 151 4.58 2.35 7.90
CA THR A 151 5.48 1.38 7.26
C THR A 151 6.23 0.50 8.25
N ASP A 152 6.29 0.88 9.52
CA ASP A 152 7.01 0.14 10.54
C ASP A 152 6.45 -1.29 10.65
N ASN A 153 7.34 -2.27 10.72
CA ASN A 153 7.01 -3.70 10.81
C ASN A 153 6.19 -4.28 9.64
N GLY A 154 6.02 -3.55 8.54
CA GLY A 154 5.29 -4.06 7.36
C GLY A 154 3.79 -4.27 7.57
N ILE A 155 3.18 -3.59 8.53
CA ILE A 155 1.75 -3.75 8.87
C ILE A 155 0.79 -3.07 7.88
N GLY A 156 1.29 -2.20 7.01
CA GLY A 156 0.52 -1.43 6.04
C GLY A 156 0.64 -1.94 4.61
N TYR A 157 0.03 -1.22 3.66
CA TYR A 157 0.02 -1.59 2.24
C TYR A 157 1.40 -1.56 1.59
N PHE A 158 2.25 -0.65 2.02
CA PHE A 158 3.64 -0.56 1.58
C PHE A 158 4.55 -1.24 2.59
N PRO A 159 5.65 -1.87 2.15
CA PRO A 159 6.61 -2.48 3.04
C PRO A 159 7.33 -1.40 3.86
N ASP A 160 8.04 -1.85 4.90
CA ASP A 160 8.99 -1.01 5.62
C ASP A 160 10.03 -0.40 4.67
N GLN A 161 10.04 0.94 4.61
CA GLN A 161 10.93 1.71 3.74
C GLN A 161 12.33 1.92 4.34
N VAL A 162 12.50 1.77 5.66
CA VAL A 162 13.77 2.04 6.34
C VAL A 162 14.60 0.76 6.47
N GLY A 163 13.98 -0.37 6.83
CA GLY A 163 14.64 -1.67 6.90
C GLY A 163 14.63 -2.42 5.56
N LYS A 164 13.46 -2.92 5.16
CA LYS A 164 13.33 -3.84 4.00
C LYS A 164 13.68 -3.15 2.67
N LEU A 165 13.18 -1.94 2.42
CA LEU A 165 13.42 -1.25 1.13
C LEU A 165 14.89 -0.84 0.92
N ASN A 166 15.64 -0.52 1.97
CA ASN A 166 17.08 -0.22 1.83
C ASN A 166 17.87 -1.47 1.46
N ILE A 167 17.64 -2.59 2.13
CA ILE A 167 18.23 -3.88 1.75
C ILE A 167 17.87 -4.21 0.29
N MET A 168 16.63 -3.95 -0.14
CA MET A 168 16.20 -4.08 -1.53
C MET A 168 16.98 -3.16 -2.48
N LEU A 169 17.15 -1.88 -2.19
CA LEU A 169 17.85 -0.97 -3.11
C LEU A 169 19.34 -1.27 -3.25
N TYR A 170 19.98 -1.80 -2.20
CA TYR A 170 21.42 -2.10 -2.19
C TYR A 170 21.79 -3.49 -2.72
N THR A 171 20.98 -4.52 -2.49
CA THR A 171 21.31 -5.90 -2.93
C THR A 171 21.10 -6.18 -4.42
N GLY A 172 20.37 -5.33 -5.14
CA GLY A 172 19.98 -5.60 -6.54
C GLY A 172 20.50 -4.61 -7.58
N GLN A 173 21.55 -3.84 -7.29
CA GLN A 173 22.23 -3.05 -8.32
C GLN A 173 23.01 -3.92 -9.33
N SER A 174 23.40 -5.14 -8.96
CA SER A 174 24.33 -5.96 -9.74
C SER A 174 23.73 -6.65 -10.97
N ASP A 175 22.42 -6.98 -11.00
CA ASP A 175 21.84 -7.83 -12.06
C ASP A 175 20.60 -7.22 -12.73
N MET A 176 20.75 -6.02 -13.31
CA MET A 176 19.80 -5.45 -14.27
C MET A 176 19.86 -6.22 -15.62
N ILE A 177 19.67 -7.54 -15.61
CA ILE A 177 19.46 -8.28 -16.85
C ILE A 177 18.07 -7.89 -17.35
N SER A 178 18.02 -6.93 -18.28
CA SER A 178 16.79 -6.59 -18.97
C SER A 178 16.29 -7.83 -19.68
N GLN A 179 15.28 -8.50 -19.11
CA GLN A 179 14.60 -9.57 -19.83
C GLN A 179 13.89 -8.92 -21.02
N LYS A 180 14.40 -9.20 -22.22
CA LYS A 180 13.80 -8.66 -23.44
C LYS A 180 12.37 -9.21 -23.56
N SER A 181 11.40 -8.30 -23.66
CA SER A 181 10.01 -8.68 -23.89
C SER A 181 9.91 -9.48 -25.19
N THR A 182 9.46 -10.73 -25.10
CA THR A 182 9.09 -11.59 -26.24
C THR A 182 7.70 -11.25 -26.77
N CYS A 183 6.89 -10.50 -25.99
CA CYS A 183 5.58 -10.01 -26.41
C CYS A 183 5.73 -8.70 -27.19
N ASN A 184 5.28 -8.69 -28.44
CA ASN A 184 5.43 -7.55 -29.34
C ASN A 184 4.59 -6.34 -28.90
N TYR A 185 3.36 -6.58 -28.41
CA TYR A 185 2.47 -5.52 -27.90
C TYR A 185 3.05 -4.83 -26.66
N LEU A 186 3.46 -5.60 -25.65
CA LEU A 186 4.09 -5.07 -24.45
C LEU A 186 5.42 -4.36 -24.73
N LYS A 187 6.15 -4.78 -25.76
CA LYS A 187 7.38 -4.11 -26.19
C LYS A 187 7.12 -2.68 -26.70
N VAL A 188 6.00 -2.46 -27.39
CA VAL A 188 5.58 -1.13 -27.84
C VAL A 188 5.16 -0.27 -26.65
N VAL A 189 4.34 -0.82 -25.73
CA VAL A 189 3.89 -0.11 -24.52
C VAL A 189 5.05 0.24 -23.59
N ASN A 190 5.98 -0.69 -23.33
CA ASN A 190 7.14 -0.47 -22.45
C ASN A 190 8.18 0.49 -23.04
N ASN A 191 8.21 0.67 -24.36
CA ASN A 191 9.08 1.65 -25.01
C ASN A 191 8.44 3.03 -25.14
N GLN A 192 7.15 3.18 -24.84
CA GLN A 192 6.52 4.51 -24.80
C GLN A 192 7.05 5.31 -23.59
N ASN A 193 7.70 6.42 -23.90
CA ASN A 193 7.93 7.55 -23.02
C ASN A 193 8.80 7.33 -21.77
N LYS A 194 9.98 6.70 -21.90
CA LYS A 194 11.03 6.80 -20.85
C LYS A 194 11.37 8.24 -20.46
N LYS A 195 11.19 9.22 -21.37
CA LYS A 195 11.31 10.66 -21.09
C LYS A 195 10.28 11.17 -20.07
N LYS A 196 9.09 10.56 -19.95
CA LYS A 196 8.02 10.96 -19.02
C LYS A 196 8.43 10.80 -17.56
N PHE A 197 9.35 9.88 -17.27
CA PHE A 197 9.82 9.59 -15.91
C PHE A 197 11.05 10.41 -15.50
N LYS A 198 11.46 11.40 -16.31
CA LYS A 198 12.58 12.28 -15.98
C LYS A 198 12.25 13.07 -14.70
N ASN A 199 13.23 13.18 -13.80
CA ASN A 199 13.13 13.88 -12.51
C ASN A 199 12.07 13.32 -11.54
N MET A 200 11.63 12.06 -11.73
CA MET A 200 10.74 11.38 -10.80
C MET A 200 11.54 10.53 -9.81
N ARG A 201 11.23 10.65 -8.52
CA ARG A 201 11.68 9.75 -7.46
C ARG A 201 11.03 8.38 -7.64
N TYR A 202 9.72 8.37 -7.89
CA TYR A 202 8.95 7.19 -8.25
C TYR A 202 8.09 7.50 -9.48
N SER A 203 8.21 6.67 -10.50
CA SER A 203 7.41 6.74 -11.73
C SER A 203 5.94 6.35 -11.54
N GLY A 204 5.62 5.54 -10.53
CA GLY A 204 4.28 5.03 -10.28
C GLY A 204 4.26 4.08 -9.08
N VAL A 205 3.15 3.36 -8.93
CA VAL A 205 2.93 2.34 -7.90
C VAL A 205 2.39 1.07 -8.55
N VAL A 206 2.89 -0.11 -8.18
CA VAL A 206 2.25 -1.39 -8.50
C VAL A 206 1.42 -1.86 -7.33
N ASN A 207 0.19 -2.30 -7.58
CA ASN A 207 -0.70 -2.86 -6.58
C ASN A 207 -0.92 -4.35 -6.85
N LEU A 208 -0.94 -5.14 -5.77
CA LEU A 208 -1.57 -6.46 -5.74
C LEU A 208 -2.96 -6.26 -5.15
N ALA A 209 -4.00 -6.65 -5.89
CA ALA A 209 -5.37 -6.61 -5.40
C ALA A 209 -6.08 -7.94 -5.68
N CYS A 210 -7.08 -8.30 -4.88
CA CYS A 210 -7.97 -9.41 -5.25
C CYS A 210 -8.97 -8.96 -6.33
N LEU A 211 -9.71 -9.90 -6.92
CA LEU A 211 -10.78 -9.59 -7.88
C LEU A 211 -11.93 -8.75 -7.32
N HIS A 212 -12.12 -8.73 -6.00
CA HIS A 212 -13.09 -7.84 -5.34
C HIS A 212 -12.56 -6.41 -5.13
N CYS A 213 -11.43 -6.05 -5.78
CA CYS A 213 -10.80 -4.74 -5.72
C CYS A 213 -10.26 -4.32 -4.35
N PHE A 214 -10.01 -5.27 -3.45
CA PHE A 214 -9.27 -5.00 -2.21
C PHE A 214 -7.77 -5.09 -2.48
N ILE A 215 -7.07 -4.00 -2.23
CA ILE A 215 -5.61 -3.94 -2.31
C ILE A 215 -5.04 -4.77 -1.15
N ARG A 216 -4.14 -5.70 -1.46
CA ARG A 216 -3.37 -6.47 -0.48
C ARG A 216 -2.03 -5.81 -0.19
N SER A 217 -1.39 -5.27 -1.22
CA SER A 217 -0.09 -4.60 -1.09
C SER A 217 0.17 -3.62 -2.24
N SER A 218 1.12 -2.72 -1.99
CA SER A 218 1.54 -1.68 -2.92
C SER A 218 3.06 -1.50 -2.88
N MET A 219 3.67 -1.23 -4.03
CA MET A 219 5.11 -0.96 -4.14
C MET A 219 5.40 0.21 -5.07
N ASN A 220 6.32 1.09 -4.65
CA ASN A 220 6.77 2.20 -5.46
C ASN A 220 7.64 1.71 -6.63
N LEU A 221 7.34 2.18 -7.84
CA LEU A 221 8.09 1.90 -9.06
C LEU A 221 9.08 3.03 -9.34
N GLN A 222 10.38 2.74 -9.34
CA GLN A 222 11.40 3.79 -9.59
C GLN A 222 11.39 4.30 -11.03
N LYS A 223 11.48 3.39 -12.02
CA LYS A 223 11.55 3.74 -13.45
C LYS A 223 10.77 2.72 -14.29
N GLY A 224 9.46 2.92 -14.43
CA GLY A 224 8.58 2.01 -15.18
C GLY A 224 8.28 0.71 -14.43
N LYS A 225 7.61 -0.24 -15.12
CA LYS A 225 7.33 -1.57 -14.55
C LYS A 225 8.65 -2.35 -14.48
N GLY A 226 9.05 -2.75 -13.28
CA GLY A 226 10.17 -3.65 -13.05
C GLY A 226 9.69 -4.86 -12.28
N PHE A 227 9.90 -6.07 -12.82
CA PHE A 227 9.43 -7.32 -12.20
C PHE A 227 9.87 -7.47 -10.75
N ARG A 228 11.05 -6.94 -10.40
CA ARG A 228 11.53 -6.90 -9.02
C ARG A 228 10.56 -6.19 -8.06
N PHE A 229 10.06 -5.01 -8.41
CA PHE A 229 9.12 -4.27 -7.56
C PHE A 229 7.79 -5.01 -7.46
N THR A 230 7.37 -5.66 -8.56
CA THR A 230 6.19 -6.52 -8.61
C THR A 230 6.36 -7.75 -7.71
N ASP A 231 7.51 -8.42 -7.74
CA ASP A 231 7.82 -9.58 -6.91
C ASP A 231 7.72 -9.22 -5.42
N PHE A 232 8.29 -8.07 -5.04
CA PHE A 232 8.15 -7.57 -3.68
C PHE A 232 6.69 -7.25 -3.32
N ALA A 233 5.90 -6.69 -4.24
CA ALA A 233 4.49 -6.43 -3.98
C ALA A 233 3.76 -7.74 -3.68
N VAL A 234 3.97 -8.78 -4.50
CA VAL A 234 3.42 -10.12 -4.27
C VAL A 234 3.83 -10.65 -2.91
N GLN A 235 5.11 -10.62 -2.60
CA GLN A 235 5.64 -11.11 -1.33
C GLN A 235 5.09 -10.35 -0.12
N HIS A 236 5.04 -9.01 -0.18
CA HIS A 236 4.46 -8.19 0.89
C HIS A 236 2.99 -8.53 1.10
N GLY A 237 2.24 -8.71 0.01
CA GLY A 237 0.84 -9.13 0.06
C GLY A 237 0.64 -10.52 0.68
N LEU A 238 1.57 -11.45 0.43
CA LEU A 238 1.58 -12.78 1.04
C LEU A 238 1.94 -12.72 2.53
N SER A 239 2.83 -11.82 2.93
CA SER A 239 3.26 -11.70 4.33
C SER A 239 2.16 -11.24 5.30
N HIS A 240 1.05 -10.74 4.78
CA HIS A 240 -0.10 -10.34 5.59
C HIS A 240 -0.88 -11.52 6.20
N THR A 241 -0.69 -12.73 5.66
CA THR A 241 -1.31 -13.94 6.17
C THR A 241 -0.27 -15.04 6.33
N CYS A 242 -0.10 -15.54 7.55
CA CYS A 242 0.81 -16.63 7.90
C CYS A 242 -0.01 -17.79 8.46
N PHE A 243 -0.13 -18.87 7.70
CA PHE A 243 -0.75 -20.10 8.18
C PHE A 243 0.34 -21.06 8.63
N ASP A 244 0.29 -21.49 9.89
CA ASP A 244 1.20 -22.49 10.43
C ASP A 244 0.66 -23.89 10.09
N ARG A 245 0.88 -24.34 8.85
CA ARG A 245 0.54 -25.70 8.43
C ARG A 245 1.50 -26.23 7.37
N ALA A 246 1.70 -27.55 7.39
CA ALA A 246 2.35 -28.28 6.32
C ALA A 246 1.40 -28.40 5.13
N SER A 247 1.34 -27.37 4.27
CA SER A 247 0.56 -27.41 3.03
C SER A 247 1.40 -26.99 1.83
N ASP A 248 1.07 -27.54 0.66
CA ASP A 248 1.67 -27.15 -0.63
C ASP A 248 1.26 -25.72 -1.05
N PHE A 249 0.40 -25.04 -0.29
CA PHE A 249 -0.13 -23.71 -0.60
C PHE A 249 0.64 -22.61 0.12
N ILE A 250 0.87 -21.50 -0.59
CA ILE A 250 1.39 -20.26 -0.01
C ILE A 250 0.17 -19.41 0.39
N GLY A 251 -0.09 -19.27 1.70
CA GLY A 251 -1.21 -18.51 2.22
C GLY A 251 -2.46 -19.35 2.52
N ALA A 252 -3.64 -18.74 2.37
CA ALA A 252 -4.92 -19.36 2.76
C ALA A 252 -5.29 -20.52 1.85
N SER A 253 -5.08 -20.41 0.54
CA SER A 253 -5.49 -21.41 -0.44
C SER A 253 -4.68 -21.34 -1.74
N ASP A 254 -5.08 -22.13 -2.76
CA ASP A 254 -4.52 -22.00 -4.11
C ASP A 254 -4.69 -20.56 -4.62
N SER A 255 -3.70 -20.05 -5.36
CA SER A 255 -3.65 -18.65 -5.76
C SER A 255 -3.48 -18.50 -7.27
N LEU A 256 -4.40 -17.80 -7.92
CA LEU A 256 -4.31 -17.44 -9.33
C LEU A 256 -3.87 -15.99 -9.47
N LEU A 257 -2.73 -15.78 -10.11
CA LEU A 257 -2.17 -14.45 -10.36
C LEU A 257 -2.39 -14.01 -11.81
N SER A 258 -3.12 -12.93 -11.98
CA SER A 258 -3.31 -12.22 -13.25
C SER A 258 -2.39 -11.00 -13.34
N TYR A 259 -1.80 -10.80 -14.52
CA TYR A 259 -0.95 -9.64 -14.81
C TYR A 259 -0.94 -9.36 -16.31
N GLU A 260 -0.92 -8.09 -16.73
CA GLU A 260 -0.88 -7.72 -18.16
C GLU A 260 0.32 -8.29 -18.94
N CYS A 261 1.39 -8.66 -18.24
CA CYS A 261 2.58 -9.28 -18.81
C CYS A 261 2.89 -10.65 -18.17
N ASN A 262 1.83 -11.36 -17.76
CA ASN A 262 1.97 -12.64 -17.07
C ASN A 262 2.79 -13.66 -17.87
N CYS A 263 2.66 -13.67 -19.21
CA CYS A 263 3.40 -14.58 -20.09
C CYS A 263 4.93 -14.48 -19.98
N GLN A 264 5.46 -13.35 -19.49
CA GLN A 264 6.89 -13.17 -19.19
C GLN A 264 7.16 -13.27 -17.69
N TYR A 265 6.24 -12.72 -16.89
CA TYR A 265 6.38 -12.62 -15.46
C TYR A 265 6.42 -14.01 -14.80
N CYS A 266 5.45 -14.88 -15.10
CA CYS A 266 5.26 -16.18 -14.44
C CYS A 266 6.41 -17.16 -14.72
N VAL A 267 6.98 -17.13 -15.93
CA VAL A 267 8.06 -18.04 -16.38
C VAL A 267 9.28 -17.99 -15.46
N ASN A 268 9.58 -16.81 -14.92
CA ASN A 268 10.74 -16.59 -14.07
C ASN A 268 10.37 -16.25 -12.62
N LEU A 269 9.09 -16.29 -12.25
CA LEU A 269 8.62 -15.86 -10.93
C LEU A 269 9.31 -16.66 -9.81
N CYS A 270 9.18 -17.99 -9.84
CA CYS A 270 9.78 -18.85 -8.81
C CYS A 270 11.31 -18.70 -8.74
N LYS A 271 11.97 -18.55 -9.90
CA LYS A 271 13.43 -18.33 -9.96
C LYS A 271 13.83 -17.00 -9.31
N ARG A 272 13.05 -15.94 -9.52
CA ARG A 272 13.31 -14.62 -8.92
C ARG A 272 13.03 -14.64 -7.41
N PHE A 273 11.99 -15.36 -6.98
CA PHE A 273 11.69 -15.55 -5.56
C PHE A 273 12.84 -16.30 -4.86
N ALA A 274 13.24 -17.46 -5.38
CA ALA A 274 14.33 -18.24 -4.81
C ALA A 274 15.68 -17.50 -4.78
N LYS A 275 15.96 -16.63 -5.78
CA LYS A 275 17.21 -15.86 -5.84
C LYS A 275 17.22 -14.64 -4.93
N ASN A 276 16.10 -13.90 -4.86
CA ASN A 276 16.09 -12.54 -4.30
C ASN A 276 15.42 -12.44 -2.94
N LEU A 277 14.66 -13.46 -2.51
CA LEU A 277 13.86 -13.44 -1.29
C LEU A 277 14.35 -14.56 -0.36
N THR A 278 15.25 -14.23 0.56
CA THR A 278 15.78 -15.12 1.60
C THR A 278 14.77 -15.30 2.75
N ASP A 279 14.96 -16.30 3.61
CA ASP A 279 14.04 -16.63 4.72
C ASP A 279 13.79 -15.47 5.70
N GLU A 280 14.73 -14.51 5.83
CA GLU A 280 14.57 -13.27 6.60
C GLU A 280 13.37 -12.43 6.17
N PHE A 281 12.93 -12.60 4.92
CA PHE A 281 11.81 -11.87 4.34
C PHE A 281 10.45 -12.54 4.56
N TRP A 282 10.45 -13.82 4.96
CA TRP A 282 9.26 -14.61 5.29
C TRP A 282 8.94 -14.61 6.78
N SER A 283 9.90 -14.24 7.64
CA SER A 283 9.61 -14.05 9.05
C SER A 283 8.88 -12.71 9.29
N PRO A 284 7.65 -12.72 9.83
CA PRO A 284 6.99 -11.48 10.28
C PRO A 284 7.74 -10.83 11.45
N TYR A 285 8.63 -11.58 12.10
CA TYR A 285 9.54 -11.13 13.14
C TYR A 285 10.95 -11.16 12.55
N GLY A 286 11.50 -10.02 12.12
CA GLY A 286 12.90 -9.95 11.68
C GLY A 286 13.77 -10.75 12.66
N SER A 287 14.69 -11.55 12.12
CA SER A 287 15.59 -12.42 12.89
C SER A 287 16.10 -11.70 14.12
N THR A 288 15.52 -11.99 15.28
CA THR A 288 16.09 -11.62 16.57
C THR A 288 17.27 -12.56 16.80
N HIS A 289 18.45 -12.12 16.36
CA HIS A 289 19.71 -12.52 16.94
C HIS A 289 20.19 -11.42 17.88
#